data_AF-A0A1F5WF86-F1
#
_entry.id   AF-A0A1F5WF86-F1
#
_cell.length_a   1.000
_cell.length_b   1.000
_cell.length_c   1.000
_cell.angle_alpha   90.00
_cell.angle_beta   90.00
_cell.angle_gamma   90.00
#
_symmetry.space_group_name_H-M   'P 1'
#
loop_
_entity.id
_entity.type
_entity.pdbx_description
1 polymer ?
#
loop_
_entity_poly.entity_id
_entity_poly.type
_entity_poly.pdbx_seq_one_letter_code
_entity_poly.pdbx_strand_id
1 'polypeptide(L)'
;MKYNLTRKDFQTAFEFAVKYHLDPTKSGTTRTAGSARSLGDVLDSFLLGKLAEIGVVNILQSLNSRKQCVLDFDLKPIYEVKNEPDIIGVIENNLSRKPNLFTEIKNTGRGDHWLGLTLEQYETIKKSAKDPNKIFIVGVSIGNDDPDKSPKEKDLLGAYLKEITNSKTFDKFADAYKTFIKIEYAISGAELEGNGTVFKKNGLFYNTDLFVDIGKFFKSALEAGKFKDLGVQNGGELKKYSQNKELPPPNIFGAIELDGRIRIFEKANDKSIRRFIYAETDATITNEILGEFKLEKGKHYLYDMKTIGRNPVLARNNIWIAKRSLGYLQERGLIKSAEENLKKIAEDI
;
A
#
# COMPACT_ATOMS: atom_id res chain seq x y z
N MET A 1 4.53 -6.14 -13.26
CA MET A 1 4.46 -7.58 -13.58
C MET A 1 3.20 -8.19 -12.94
N LYS A 2 2.61 -9.23 -13.55
CA LYS A 2 1.40 -9.91 -13.07
C LYS A 2 1.59 -11.43 -13.06
N TYR A 3 0.92 -12.13 -12.15
CA TYR A 3 0.80 -13.59 -12.11
C TYR A 3 -0.67 -13.99 -11.91
N ASN A 4 -1.21 -14.83 -12.78
CA ASN A 4 -2.57 -15.35 -12.66
C ASN A 4 -2.57 -16.52 -11.67
N LEU A 5 -3.40 -16.42 -10.63
CA LEU A 5 -3.49 -17.44 -9.60
C LEU A 5 -4.16 -18.69 -10.13
N THR A 6 -3.63 -19.84 -9.74
CA THR A 6 -4.13 -21.15 -10.13
C THR A 6 -4.96 -21.78 -9.02
N ARG A 7 -5.68 -22.87 -9.36
CA ARG A 7 -6.36 -23.71 -8.36
C ARG A 7 -5.45 -24.18 -7.23
N LYS A 8 -4.23 -24.58 -7.56
CA LYS A 8 -3.26 -25.06 -6.57
C LYS A 8 -2.87 -23.95 -5.60
N ASP A 9 -2.76 -22.71 -6.06
CA ASP A 9 -2.38 -21.57 -5.22
C ASP A 9 -3.47 -21.28 -4.18
N PHE A 10 -4.74 -21.22 -4.62
CA PHE A 10 -5.88 -21.06 -3.72
C PHE A 10 -6.03 -22.23 -2.75
N GLN A 11 -5.89 -23.46 -3.24
CA GLN A 11 -5.94 -24.65 -2.39
C GLN A 11 -4.87 -24.61 -1.30
N THR A 12 -3.63 -24.27 -1.66
CA THR A 12 -2.51 -24.18 -0.73
C THR A 12 -2.77 -23.12 0.36
N ALA A 13 -3.19 -21.92 -0.05
CA ALA A 13 -3.48 -20.83 0.88
C ALA A 13 -4.68 -21.14 1.80
N PHE A 14 -5.74 -21.75 1.25
CA PHE A 14 -6.92 -22.16 2.00
C PHE A 14 -6.61 -23.27 3.01
N GLU A 15 -5.89 -24.31 2.58
CA GLU A 15 -5.48 -25.41 3.47
C GLU A 15 -4.61 -24.91 4.62
N PHE A 16 -3.68 -23.98 4.35
CA PHE A 16 -2.87 -23.37 5.41
C PHE A 16 -3.75 -22.66 6.45
N ALA A 17 -4.72 -21.85 6.01
CA ALA A 17 -5.63 -21.14 6.91
C ALA A 17 -6.50 -22.09 7.74
N VAL A 18 -7.03 -23.15 7.13
CA VAL A 18 -7.82 -24.17 7.83
C VAL A 18 -6.97 -24.94 8.84
N LYS A 19 -5.78 -25.40 8.45
CA LYS A 19 -4.85 -26.09 9.35
C LYS A 19 -4.43 -25.18 10.52
N TYR A 20 -4.16 -23.90 10.25
CA TYR A 20 -3.89 -22.90 11.30
C TYR A 20 -5.05 -22.78 12.29
N HIS A 21 -6.29 -22.71 11.80
CA HIS A 21 -7.46 -22.57 12.67
C HIS A 21 -7.69 -23.79 13.57
N LEU A 22 -7.43 -24.98 13.04
CA LEU A 22 -7.64 -26.25 13.75
C LEU A 22 -6.46 -26.63 14.68
N ASP A 23 -5.34 -25.92 14.59
CA ASP A 23 -4.15 -26.19 15.41
C ASP A 23 -4.36 -25.71 16.86
N PRO A 24 -4.36 -26.62 17.86
CA PRO A 24 -4.64 -26.30 19.25
C PRO A 24 -3.55 -25.44 19.92
N THR A 25 -2.37 -25.31 19.29
CA THR A 25 -1.27 -24.47 19.80
C THR A 25 -1.44 -22.99 19.43
N LYS A 26 -2.44 -22.66 18.60
CA LYS A 26 -2.70 -21.30 18.12
C LYS A 26 -3.71 -20.58 18.98
N SER A 27 -3.62 -19.25 18.98
CA SER A 27 -4.57 -18.42 19.73
C SER A 27 -5.93 -18.47 19.06
N GLY A 28 -6.94 -18.82 19.83
CA GLY A 28 -8.35 -18.69 19.45
C GLY A 28 -8.86 -17.25 19.52
N THR A 29 -8.01 -16.25 19.77
CA THR A 29 -8.40 -14.84 19.87
C THR A 29 -7.71 -13.93 18.86
N THR A 30 -8.38 -12.83 18.50
CA THR A 30 -7.81 -11.78 17.64
C THR A 30 -6.76 -10.99 18.41
N ARG A 31 -5.63 -10.66 17.75
CA ARG A 31 -4.50 -9.94 18.37
C ARG A 31 -4.87 -8.52 18.83
N THR A 32 -5.87 -7.90 18.22
CA THR A 32 -6.19 -6.48 18.42
C THR A 32 -7.32 -6.25 19.41
N ALA A 33 -8.34 -7.12 19.43
CA ALA A 33 -9.54 -6.95 20.26
C ALA A 33 -9.70 -8.02 21.34
N GLY A 34 -8.88 -9.08 21.33
CA GLY A 34 -9.00 -10.21 22.26
C GLY A 34 -10.29 -11.04 22.07
N SER A 35 -11.09 -10.72 21.06
CA SER A 35 -12.31 -11.45 20.71
C SER A 35 -11.99 -12.83 20.19
N ALA A 36 -12.92 -13.79 20.32
CA ALA A 36 -12.81 -15.08 19.65
C ALA A 36 -12.57 -14.87 18.14
N ARG A 37 -11.66 -15.65 17.56
CA ARG A 37 -11.28 -15.59 16.15
C ARG A 37 -11.89 -16.78 15.44
N SER A 38 -12.88 -16.52 14.60
CA SER A 38 -13.59 -17.54 13.84
C SER A 38 -12.76 -18.02 12.63
N LEU A 39 -13.16 -19.15 12.02
CA LEU A 39 -12.54 -19.61 10.77
C LEU A 39 -12.60 -18.54 9.68
N GLY A 40 -13.71 -17.80 9.58
CA GLY A 40 -13.85 -16.69 8.63
C GLY A 40 -12.76 -15.63 8.82
N ASP A 41 -12.54 -15.20 10.07
CA ASP A 41 -11.49 -14.22 10.39
C ASP A 41 -10.08 -14.75 10.06
N VAL A 42 -9.85 -16.05 10.25
CA VAL A 42 -8.58 -16.71 9.91
C VAL A 42 -8.40 -16.76 8.39
N LEU A 43 -9.42 -17.17 7.64
CA LEU A 43 -9.41 -17.21 6.18
C LEU A 43 -9.12 -15.83 5.59
N ASP A 44 -9.83 -14.79 6.03
CA ASP A 44 -9.62 -13.42 5.56
C ASP A 44 -8.19 -12.93 5.84
N SER A 45 -7.63 -13.31 6.99
CA SER A 45 -6.27 -12.90 7.37
C SER A 45 -5.18 -13.58 6.55
N PHE A 46 -5.33 -14.88 6.22
CA PHE A 46 -4.26 -15.67 5.62
C PHE A 46 -4.39 -15.87 4.12
N LEU A 47 -5.61 -15.98 3.57
CA LEU A 47 -5.81 -16.26 2.15
C LEU A 47 -5.13 -15.18 1.30
N LEU A 48 -5.36 -13.91 1.64
CA LEU A 48 -4.77 -12.76 0.97
C LEU A 48 -3.24 -12.75 1.06
N GLY A 49 -2.68 -12.95 2.26
CA GLY A 49 -1.23 -12.94 2.49
C GLY A 49 -0.53 -14.09 1.77
N LYS A 50 -1.05 -15.32 1.90
CA LYS A 50 -0.44 -16.50 1.28
C LYS A 50 -0.54 -16.48 -0.24
N LEU A 51 -1.63 -15.99 -0.82
CA LEU A 51 -1.74 -15.81 -2.26
C LEU A 51 -0.75 -14.75 -2.78
N ALA A 52 -0.56 -13.65 -2.03
CA ALA A 52 0.44 -12.63 -2.34
C ALA A 52 1.86 -13.22 -2.34
N GLU A 53 2.23 -13.96 -1.29
CA GLU A 53 3.51 -14.66 -1.19
C GLU A 53 3.74 -15.61 -2.38
N ILE A 54 2.77 -16.48 -2.68
CA ILE A 54 2.81 -17.43 -3.80
C ILE A 54 2.99 -16.69 -5.14
N GLY A 55 2.24 -15.61 -5.37
CA GLY A 55 2.36 -14.87 -6.63
C GLY A 55 3.73 -14.22 -6.82
N VAL A 56 4.31 -13.66 -5.76
CA VAL A 56 5.66 -13.06 -5.83
C VAL A 56 6.71 -14.10 -6.16
N VAL A 57 6.72 -15.26 -5.49
CA VAL A 57 7.74 -16.29 -5.78
C VAL A 57 7.64 -16.86 -7.19
N ASN A 58 6.42 -17.00 -7.73
CA ASN A 58 6.23 -17.39 -9.12
C ASN A 58 6.75 -16.34 -10.10
N ILE A 59 6.57 -15.05 -9.79
CA ILE A 59 7.15 -13.95 -10.58
C ILE A 59 8.68 -13.99 -10.53
N LEU A 60 9.27 -14.17 -9.35
CA LEU A 60 10.73 -14.28 -9.20
C LEU A 60 11.29 -15.49 -9.96
N GLN A 61 10.63 -16.64 -9.87
CA GLN A 61 10.97 -17.85 -10.63
C GLN A 61 10.91 -17.62 -12.14
N SER A 62 9.95 -16.81 -12.61
CA SER A 62 9.84 -16.45 -14.04
C SER A 62 10.99 -15.55 -14.51
N LEU A 63 11.56 -14.73 -13.62
CA LEU A 63 12.72 -13.88 -13.90
C LEU A 63 14.04 -14.67 -13.84
N ASN A 64 14.12 -15.72 -13.02
CA ASN A 64 15.27 -16.61 -12.95
C ASN A 64 14.82 -18.07 -12.78
N SER A 65 14.73 -18.80 -13.88
CA SER A 65 14.23 -20.20 -13.90
C SER A 65 15.13 -21.20 -13.15
N ARG A 66 16.36 -20.81 -12.79
CA ARG A 66 17.32 -21.68 -12.09
C ARG A 66 17.14 -21.72 -10.57
N LYS A 67 16.38 -20.77 -10.01
CA LYS A 67 16.18 -20.61 -8.57
C LYS A 67 14.72 -20.74 -8.20
N GLN A 68 14.42 -21.69 -7.32
CA GLN A 68 13.08 -21.86 -6.76
C GLN A 68 13.03 -21.37 -5.32
N CYS A 69 12.23 -20.33 -5.07
CA CYS A 69 12.02 -19.79 -3.75
C CYS A 69 11.07 -20.69 -2.93
N VAL A 70 11.38 -20.86 -1.65
CA VAL A 70 10.61 -21.65 -0.69
C VAL A 70 10.00 -20.69 0.34
N LEU A 71 8.68 -20.74 0.48
CA LEU A 71 7.89 -19.93 1.41
C LEU A 71 7.70 -20.63 2.75
N ASP A 72 7.49 -19.85 3.82
CA ASP A 72 7.14 -20.39 5.14
C ASP A 72 5.65 -20.72 5.24
N PHE A 73 5.33 -22.00 5.04
CA PHE A 73 4.00 -22.58 5.31
C PHE A 73 3.99 -23.44 6.58
N ASP A 74 5.03 -23.39 7.41
CA ASP A 74 5.12 -24.20 8.62
C ASP A 74 4.31 -23.56 9.76
N LEU A 75 3.50 -24.37 10.43
CA LEU A 75 2.71 -23.92 11.58
C LEU A 75 3.57 -23.94 12.84
N LYS A 76 4.13 -22.77 13.21
CA LYS A 76 4.94 -22.60 14.44
C LYS A 76 4.10 -22.20 15.65
N PRO A 77 4.26 -22.80 16.84
CA PRO A 77 3.54 -22.36 18.03
C PRO A 77 3.85 -20.89 18.35
N ILE A 78 2.95 -20.20 19.05
CA ILE A 78 3.00 -18.72 19.21
C ILE A 78 4.35 -18.23 19.77
N TYR A 79 4.95 -18.99 20.69
CA TYR A 79 6.22 -18.63 21.35
C TYR A 79 7.45 -18.79 20.43
N GLU A 80 7.31 -19.47 19.29
CA GLU A 80 8.38 -19.65 18.29
C GLU A 80 8.25 -18.68 17.12
N VAL A 81 7.15 -17.92 17.02
CA VAL A 81 6.96 -16.95 15.94
C VAL A 81 7.98 -15.83 16.06
N LYS A 82 8.96 -15.82 15.16
CA LYS A 82 9.97 -14.77 14.99
C LYS A 82 9.66 -13.93 13.76
N ASN A 83 10.28 -12.75 13.66
CA ASN A 83 10.27 -11.96 12.42
C ASN A 83 11.21 -12.63 11.40
N GLU A 84 10.68 -13.64 10.72
CA GLU A 84 11.34 -14.35 9.64
C GLU A 84 10.97 -13.72 8.28
N PRO A 85 11.86 -13.82 7.27
CA PRO A 85 11.51 -13.39 5.92
C PRO A 85 10.40 -14.29 5.35
N ASP A 86 9.59 -13.75 4.43
CA ASP A 86 8.51 -14.53 3.81
C ASP A 86 9.07 -15.63 2.90
N ILE A 87 10.25 -15.41 2.31
CA ILE A 87 11.03 -16.43 1.60
C ILE A 87 12.11 -16.95 2.54
N ILE A 88 12.03 -18.23 2.89
CA ILE A 88 12.91 -18.88 3.90
C ILE A 88 13.98 -19.79 3.29
N GLY A 89 13.88 -20.11 2.00
CA GLY A 89 14.82 -21.00 1.33
C GLY A 89 14.86 -20.77 -0.19
N VAL A 90 15.93 -21.25 -0.81
CA VAL A 90 16.10 -21.28 -2.26
C VAL A 90 16.64 -22.65 -2.66
N ILE A 91 16.02 -23.27 -3.65
CA ILE A 91 16.51 -24.48 -4.32
C ILE A 91 17.19 -24.05 -5.62
N GLU A 92 18.47 -24.36 -5.76
CA GLU A 92 19.29 -24.04 -6.94
C GLU A 92 20.18 -25.25 -7.24
N ASN A 93 20.15 -25.75 -8.48
CA ASN A 93 20.85 -26.98 -8.87
C ASN A 93 20.50 -28.19 -7.98
N ASN A 94 19.24 -28.34 -7.58
CA ASN A 94 18.74 -29.36 -6.65
C ASN A 94 19.32 -29.29 -5.22
N LEU A 95 20.03 -28.23 -4.87
CA LEU A 95 20.55 -28.00 -3.52
C LEU A 95 19.71 -26.92 -2.83
N SER A 96 19.30 -27.21 -1.60
CA SER A 96 18.59 -26.26 -0.74
C SER A 96 19.59 -25.41 0.03
N ARG A 97 19.38 -24.09 0.05
CA ARG A 97 20.14 -23.13 0.86
C ARG A 97 19.23 -22.06 1.43
N LYS A 98 19.74 -21.33 2.43
CA LYS A 98 19.11 -20.11 2.92
C LYS A 98 19.19 -19.01 1.84
N PRO A 99 18.22 -18.08 1.82
CA PRO A 99 18.29 -16.92 0.94
C PRO A 99 19.41 -15.99 1.39
N ASN A 100 20.07 -15.35 0.43
CA ASN A 100 21.10 -14.33 0.71
C ASN A 100 20.50 -12.94 0.93
N LEU A 101 19.19 -12.80 0.69
CA LEU A 101 18.41 -11.58 0.84
C LEU A 101 17.29 -11.80 1.87
N PHE A 102 16.89 -10.71 2.53
CA PHE A 102 15.64 -10.67 3.29
C PHE A 102 14.55 -10.10 2.39
N THR A 103 13.48 -10.87 2.14
CA THR A 103 12.33 -10.41 1.35
C THR A 103 11.08 -10.38 2.23
N GLU A 104 10.45 -9.22 2.30
CA GLU A 104 9.15 -8.99 2.94
C GLU A 104 8.12 -8.69 1.86
N ILE A 105 6.98 -9.38 1.89
CA ILE A 105 5.90 -9.29 0.92
C ILE A 105 4.69 -8.67 1.61
N LYS A 106 4.23 -7.54 1.10
CA LYS A 106 3.07 -6.82 1.63
C LYS A 106 1.97 -6.77 0.59
N ASN A 107 0.73 -6.99 1.04
CA ASN A 107 -0.41 -6.61 0.24
C ASN A 107 -0.57 -5.08 0.26
N THR A 108 -0.93 -4.51 -0.88
CA THR A 108 -1.32 -3.10 -1.03
C THR A 108 -2.64 -2.97 -1.79
N GLY A 109 -3.56 -2.21 -1.21
CA GLY A 109 -4.84 -1.86 -1.80
C GLY A 109 -4.76 -0.63 -2.70
N ARG A 110 -5.83 -0.41 -3.49
CA ARG A 110 -6.00 0.82 -4.27
C ARG A 110 -6.09 2.07 -3.39
N GLY A 111 -6.62 1.94 -2.17
CA GLY A 111 -6.79 3.04 -1.23
C GLY A 111 -5.58 3.29 -0.32
N ASP A 112 -4.46 2.59 -0.51
CA ASP A 112 -3.28 2.81 0.32
C ASP A 112 -2.56 4.08 -0.12
N HIS A 113 -2.33 4.97 0.84
CA HIS A 113 -1.63 6.23 0.61
C HIS A 113 -0.13 6.14 0.89
N TRP A 114 0.27 5.20 1.74
CA TRP A 114 1.63 5.05 2.28
C TRP A 114 2.07 3.60 2.19
N LEU A 115 3.35 3.39 1.87
CA LEU A 115 3.94 2.08 1.61
C LEU A 115 5.20 1.87 2.45
N GLY A 116 5.34 0.71 3.07
CA GLY A 116 6.51 0.33 3.86
C GLY A 116 6.11 -0.45 5.11
N LEU A 117 6.88 -0.29 6.19
CA LEU A 117 6.78 -1.14 7.38
C LEU A 117 6.56 -0.33 8.66
N THR A 118 6.17 -1.02 9.74
CA THR A 118 6.37 -0.44 11.06
C THR A 118 7.87 -0.31 11.31
N LEU A 119 8.27 0.73 12.01
CA LEU A 119 9.69 1.00 12.25
C LEU A 119 10.32 -0.13 13.07
N GLU A 120 9.58 -0.70 14.03
CA GLU A 120 10.04 -1.83 14.85
C GLU A 120 10.28 -3.10 14.02
N GLN A 121 9.41 -3.37 13.03
CA GLN A 121 9.60 -4.48 12.10
C GLN A 121 10.85 -4.25 11.27
N TYR A 122 10.98 -3.06 10.66
CA TYR A 122 12.12 -2.71 9.84
C TYR A 122 13.45 -2.81 10.59
N GLU A 123 13.54 -2.27 11.81
CA GLU A 123 14.74 -2.37 12.64
C GLU A 123 15.10 -3.81 13.02
N THR A 124 14.10 -4.67 13.23
CA THR A 124 14.34 -6.10 13.49
C THR A 124 14.94 -6.79 12.26
N ILE A 125 14.37 -6.52 11.07
CA ILE A 125 14.86 -7.04 9.80
C ILE A 125 16.29 -6.55 9.54
N LYS A 126 16.53 -5.26 9.72
CA LYS A 126 17.84 -4.61 9.54
C LYS A 126 18.92 -5.25 10.40
N LYS A 127 18.63 -5.54 11.67
CA LYS A 127 19.56 -6.24 12.56
C LYS A 127 19.90 -7.66 12.07
N SER A 128 18.94 -8.35 11.46
CA SER A 128 19.15 -9.70 10.93
C SER A 128 19.94 -9.69 9.62
N ALA A 129 19.55 -8.83 8.67
CA ALA A 129 20.17 -8.73 7.35
C ALA A 129 21.55 -8.04 7.36
N LYS A 130 21.82 -7.19 8.36
CA LYS A 130 23.05 -6.38 8.56
C LYS A 130 23.34 -5.33 7.48
N ASP A 131 22.76 -5.46 6.29
CA ASP A 131 22.93 -4.56 5.16
C ASP A 131 21.55 -4.19 4.57
N PRO A 132 21.14 -2.91 4.61
CA PRO A 132 19.89 -2.44 4.02
C PRO A 132 19.74 -2.74 2.53
N ASN A 133 20.83 -2.92 1.78
CA ASN A 133 20.79 -3.30 0.36
C ASN A 133 20.39 -4.76 0.13
N LYS A 134 20.39 -5.57 1.19
CA LYS A 134 19.95 -6.98 1.16
C LYS A 134 18.51 -7.16 1.64
N ILE A 135 17.83 -6.08 1.98
CA ILE A 135 16.43 -6.10 2.42
C ILE A 135 15.60 -5.62 1.24
N PHE A 136 14.54 -6.34 0.91
CA PHE A 136 13.59 -5.95 -0.11
C PHE A 136 12.16 -6.06 0.42
N ILE A 137 11.36 -5.04 0.11
CA ILE A 137 9.94 -4.98 0.43
C ILE A 137 9.20 -4.95 -0.90
N VAL A 138 8.45 -6.02 -1.15
CA VAL A 138 7.67 -6.21 -2.37
C VAL A 138 6.21 -6.00 -2.04
N GLY A 139 5.62 -4.95 -2.62
CA GLY A 139 4.21 -4.66 -2.49
C GLY A 139 3.41 -5.19 -3.67
N VAL A 140 2.36 -5.92 -3.38
CA VAL A 140 1.48 -6.49 -4.40
C VAL A 140 0.03 -6.13 -4.18
N SER A 141 -0.73 -5.95 -5.26
CA SER A 141 -2.18 -5.90 -5.21
C SER A 141 -2.77 -7.20 -5.73
N ILE A 142 -3.94 -7.57 -5.21
CA ILE A 142 -4.76 -8.66 -5.76
C ILE A 142 -5.92 -8.04 -6.54
N GLY A 143 -6.10 -8.50 -7.78
CA GLY A 143 -7.20 -8.10 -8.63
C GLY A 143 -7.88 -9.30 -9.25
N ASN A 144 -9.05 -9.07 -9.84
CA ASN A 144 -9.76 -10.07 -10.63
C ASN A 144 -10.23 -9.40 -11.93
N ASP A 145 -9.81 -9.98 -13.06
CA ASP A 145 -10.01 -9.43 -14.41
C ASP A 145 -11.41 -9.75 -14.98
N ASP A 146 -12.34 -10.29 -14.20
CA ASP A 146 -13.72 -10.51 -14.64
C ASP A 146 -14.45 -9.16 -14.87
N PRO A 147 -14.76 -8.76 -16.12
CA PRO A 147 -15.33 -7.44 -16.39
C PRO A 147 -16.79 -7.33 -15.94
N ASP A 148 -17.50 -8.46 -15.82
CA ASP A 148 -18.93 -8.52 -15.58
C ASP A 148 -19.29 -8.53 -14.09
N LYS A 149 -18.28 -8.49 -13.21
CA LYS A 149 -18.44 -8.62 -11.76
C LYS A 149 -18.14 -7.31 -11.04
N SER A 150 -19.02 -6.96 -10.12
CA SER A 150 -18.81 -5.84 -9.20
C SER A 150 -17.67 -6.13 -8.20
N PRO A 151 -17.13 -5.11 -7.51
CA PRO A 151 -16.10 -5.34 -6.48
C PRO A 151 -16.50 -6.33 -5.38
N LYS A 152 -17.79 -6.39 -5.03
CA LYS A 152 -18.30 -7.35 -4.02
C LYS A 152 -18.33 -8.79 -4.54
N GLU A 153 -18.63 -8.96 -5.83
CA GLU A 153 -18.65 -10.28 -6.46
C GLU A 153 -17.23 -10.80 -6.75
N LYS A 154 -16.21 -9.95 -6.65
CA LYS A 154 -14.79 -10.29 -6.78
C LYS A 154 -14.13 -10.65 -5.44
N ASP A 155 -14.92 -10.92 -4.41
CA ASP A 155 -14.42 -11.38 -3.13
C ASP A 155 -13.62 -12.69 -3.29
N LEU A 156 -12.43 -12.77 -2.67
CA LEU A 156 -11.50 -13.88 -2.87
C LEU A 156 -12.03 -15.19 -2.31
N LEU A 157 -12.59 -15.16 -1.10
CA LEU A 157 -13.12 -16.35 -0.46
C LEU A 157 -14.39 -16.81 -1.19
N GLY A 158 -15.30 -15.88 -1.52
CA GLY A 158 -16.50 -16.16 -2.29
C GLY A 158 -16.19 -16.78 -3.66
N ALA A 159 -15.21 -16.22 -4.38
CA ALA A 159 -14.76 -16.77 -5.66
C ALA A 159 -14.18 -18.18 -5.50
N TYR A 160 -13.36 -18.44 -4.48
CA TYR A 160 -12.82 -19.79 -4.26
C TYR A 160 -13.89 -20.79 -3.81
N LEU A 161 -14.83 -20.39 -2.94
CA LEU A 161 -15.94 -21.24 -2.51
C LEU A 161 -16.85 -21.64 -3.67
N LYS A 162 -17.05 -20.76 -4.65
CA LYS A 162 -17.76 -21.08 -5.90
C LYS A 162 -17.14 -22.30 -6.60
N GLU A 163 -15.81 -22.34 -6.68
CA GLU A 163 -15.08 -23.39 -7.39
C GLU A 163 -15.10 -24.75 -6.67
N ILE A 164 -15.26 -24.76 -5.34
CA ILE A 164 -15.10 -25.99 -4.55
C ILE A 164 -16.40 -26.55 -3.95
N THR A 165 -17.47 -25.74 -3.85
CA THR A 165 -18.70 -26.14 -3.15
C THR A 165 -19.83 -26.64 -4.05
N ASN A 166 -19.71 -26.51 -5.38
CA ASN A 166 -20.77 -26.82 -6.37
C ASN A 166 -22.16 -26.26 -5.98
N SER A 167 -22.18 -25.17 -5.19
CA SER A 167 -23.41 -24.62 -4.61
C SER A 167 -23.82 -23.37 -5.34
N LYS A 168 -25.10 -23.33 -5.76
CA LYS A 168 -25.70 -22.17 -6.45
C LYS A 168 -25.63 -20.88 -5.64
N THR A 169 -25.44 -20.98 -4.32
CA THR A 169 -25.25 -19.83 -3.42
C THR A 169 -24.06 -18.95 -3.85
N PHE A 170 -23.02 -19.54 -4.45
CA PHE A 170 -21.79 -18.83 -4.82
C PHE A 170 -21.71 -18.46 -6.31
N ASP A 171 -22.71 -18.78 -7.14
CA ASP A 171 -22.68 -18.56 -8.61
C ASP A 171 -22.46 -17.10 -9.01
N LYS A 172 -22.89 -16.16 -8.16
CA LYS A 172 -22.71 -14.73 -8.38
C LYS A 172 -21.27 -14.27 -8.25
N PHE A 173 -20.42 -14.98 -7.52
CA PHE A 173 -19.01 -14.61 -7.41
C PHE A 173 -18.27 -14.78 -8.74
N ALA A 174 -17.18 -14.04 -8.90
CA ALA A 174 -16.26 -14.16 -10.01
C ALA A 174 -15.62 -15.56 -10.03
N ASP A 175 -15.12 -15.94 -11.20
CA ASP A 175 -14.22 -17.08 -11.31
C ASP A 175 -12.92 -16.79 -10.52
N ALA A 176 -12.55 -17.71 -9.61
CA ALA A 176 -11.35 -17.58 -8.79
C ALA A 176 -10.08 -17.48 -9.64
N TYR A 177 -10.03 -18.16 -10.79
CA TYR A 177 -8.84 -18.27 -11.64
C TYR A 177 -8.69 -17.09 -12.61
N LYS A 178 -9.64 -16.15 -12.61
CA LYS A 178 -9.44 -14.79 -13.16
C LYS A 178 -8.75 -13.85 -12.17
N THR A 179 -8.40 -14.33 -10.98
CA THR A 179 -7.68 -13.55 -9.98
C THR A 179 -6.19 -13.54 -10.29
N PHE A 180 -5.56 -12.39 -10.13
CA PHE A 180 -4.13 -12.20 -10.35
C PHE A 180 -3.48 -11.42 -9.20
N ILE A 181 -2.19 -11.67 -9.01
CA ILE A 181 -1.29 -10.84 -8.23
C ILE A 181 -0.58 -9.87 -9.17
N LYS A 182 -0.53 -8.59 -8.80
CA LYS A 182 0.23 -7.56 -9.53
C LYS A 182 1.24 -6.92 -8.61
N ILE A 183 2.50 -6.87 -9.04
CA ILE A 183 3.52 -6.09 -8.32
C ILE A 183 3.21 -4.61 -8.52
N GLU A 184 3.00 -3.90 -7.42
CA GLU A 184 2.82 -2.44 -7.40
C GLU A 184 4.13 -1.71 -7.14
N TYR A 185 4.99 -2.26 -6.27
CA TYR A 185 6.32 -1.74 -6.01
C TYR A 185 7.27 -2.83 -5.50
N ALA A 186 8.57 -2.61 -5.69
CA ALA A 186 9.62 -3.33 -5.01
C ALA A 186 10.70 -2.32 -4.64
N ILE A 187 10.99 -2.17 -3.35
CA ILE A 187 11.98 -1.22 -2.82
C ILE A 187 12.96 -1.95 -1.91
N SER A 188 14.23 -1.55 -1.94
CA SER A 188 15.24 -2.00 -1.00
C SER A 188 15.11 -1.29 0.35
N GLY A 189 15.73 -1.86 1.40
CA GLY A 189 15.84 -1.19 2.69
C GLY A 189 16.62 0.12 2.60
N ALA A 190 17.68 0.17 1.77
CA ALA A 190 18.44 1.40 1.53
C ALA A 190 17.58 2.51 0.90
N GLU A 191 16.74 2.16 -0.09
CA GLU A 191 15.80 3.10 -0.72
C GLU A 191 14.73 3.58 0.27
N LEU A 192 14.22 2.69 1.13
CA LEU A 192 13.28 3.05 2.18
C LEU A 192 13.90 3.96 3.24
N GLU A 193 15.15 3.73 3.63
CA GLU A 193 15.87 4.62 4.58
C GLU A 193 16.16 5.98 3.97
N GLY A 194 16.57 6.02 2.70
CA GLY A 194 16.94 7.26 2.02
C GLY A 194 15.73 8.15 1.69
N ASN A 195 14.56 7.56 1.42
CA ASN A 195 13.41 8.28 0.88
C ASN A 195 12.12 8.12 1.72
N GLY A 196 12.15 7.29 2.76
CA GLY A 196 11.01 7.05 3.64
C GLY A 196 10.83 8.15 4.67
N THR A 197 9.57 8.46 4.97
CA THR A 197 9.18 9.37 6.05
C THR A 197 8.88 8.58 7.31
N VAL A 198 9.51 8.97 8.42
CA VAL A 198 9.26 8.34 9.73
C VAL A 198 8.06 8.99 10.41
N PHE A 199 7.01 8.19 10.63
CA PHE A 199 5.86 8.55 11.42
C PHE A 199 5.99 8.00 12.83
N LYS A 200 5.88 8.86 13.84
CA LYS A 200 5.91 8.43 15.25
C LYS A 200 4.55 7.90 15.69
N LYS A 201 4.56 6.94 16.62
CA LYS A 201 3.37 6.54 17.38
C LYS A 201 2.73 7.78 17.99
N ASN A 202 1.39 7.81 18.02
CA ASN A 202 0.56 8.95 18.40
C ASN A 202 0.60 10.15 17.42
N GLY A 203 1.37 10.06 16.33
CA GLY A 203 1.28 10.99 15.21
C GLY A 203 0.00 10.79 14.40
N LEU A 204 -0.25 11.69 13.45
CA LEU A 204 -1.42 11.66 12.59
C LEU A 204 -1.12 11.00 11.25
N PHE A 205 -2.08 10.24 10.74
CA PHE A 205 -2.04 9.60 9.43
C PHE A 205 -2.67 10.52 8.39
N TYR A 206 -1.86 11.00 7.44
CA TYR A 206 -2.26 12.06 6.49
C TYR A 206 -2.55 11.53 5.09
N ASN A 207 -3.47 12.19 4.40
CA ASN A 207 -3.71 12.01 2.97
C ASN A 207 -2.47 12.42 2.16
N THR A 208 -2.16 11.68 1.10
CA THR A 208 -1.07 12.01 0.17
C THR A 208 -1.55 12.72 -1.09
N ASP A 209 -2.82 12.55 -1.48
CA ASP A 209 -3.39 13.19 -2.66
C ASP A 209 -3.96 14.57 -2.32
N LEU A 210 -3.10 15.57 -2.32
CA LEU A 210 -3.43 16.92 -1.86
C LEU A 210 -4.28 17.74 -2.84
N PHE A 211 -4.29 17.43 -4.13
CA PHE A 211 -5.06 18.21 -5.11
C PHE A 211 -5.99 17.29 -5.90
N VAL A 212 -7.29 17.42 -5.63
CA VAL A 212 -8.33 16.59 -6.25
C VAL A 212 -9.12 17.45 -7.22
N ASP A 213 -9.13 17.11 -8.51
CA ASP A 213 -9.96 17.79 -9.52
C ASP A 213 -11.44 17.63 -9.15
N ILE A 214 -12.13 18.75 -8.96
CA ILE A 214 -13.55 18.79 -8.58
C ILE A 214 -14.45 19.21 -9.76
N GLY A 215 -13.89 19.29 -10.96
CA GLY A 215 -14.57 19.63 -12.19
C GLY A 215 -15.29 20.98 -12.14
N LYS A 216 -16.40 21.09 -12.88
CA LYS A 216 -17.18 22.33 -12.99
C LYS A 216 -18.12 22.59 -11.81
N PHE A 217 -18.25 21.65 -10.87
CA PHE A 217 -19.18 21.76 -9.72
C PHE A 217 -18.87 22.97 -8.84
N PHE A 218 -17.60 23.39 -8.80
CA PHE A 218 -17.17 24.52 -7.99
C PHE A 218 -17.63 25.88 -8.53
N LYS A 219 -17.78 26.03 -9.85
CA LYS A 219 -18.07 27.34 -10.47
C LYS A 219 -19.42 27.91 -10.03
N SER A 220 -20.46 27.09 -10.02
CA SER A 220 -21.80 27.49 -9.56
C SER A 220 -21.86 27.78 -8.06
N ALA A 221 -21.03 27.10 -7.25
CA ALA A 221 -20.95 27.35 -5.82
C ALA A 221 -20.17 28.65 -5.50
N LEU A 222 -19.11 28.94 -6.27
CA LEU A 222 -18.33 30.16 -6.18
C LEU A 222 -19.19 31.40 -6.47
N GLU A 223 -20.00 31.33 -7.53
CA GLU A 223 -20.92 32.39 -7.97
C GLU A 223 -22.01 32.70 -6.93
N ALA A 224 -22.33 31.77 -6.03
CA ALA A 224 -23.28 31.96 -4.94
C ALA A 224 -22.70 32.70 -3.71
N GLY A 225 -21.45 33.20 -3.77
CA GLY A 225 -20.83 34.03 -2.71
C GLY A 225 -20.47 33.29 -1.41
N LYS A 226 -20.40 31.95 -1.43
CA LYS A 226 -20.19 31.12 -0.23
C LYS A 226 -18.71 30.88 0.14
N PHE A 227 -17.80 31.56 -0.54
CA PHE A 227 -16.36 31.34 -0.42
C PHE A 227 -15.63 32.66 -0.18
N LYS A 228 -14.65 32.65 0.71
CA LYS A 228 -13.72 33.75 0.91
C LYS A 228 -12.59 33.61 -0.11
N ASP A 229 -12.43 34.59 -1.00
CA ASP A 229 -11.24 34.69 -1.87
C ASP A 229 -10.04 35.08 -0.99
N LEU A 230 -9.02 34.23 -0.96
CA LEU A 230 -7.76 34.47 -0.25
C LEU A 230 -6.70 35.14 -1.14
N GLY A 231 -7.03 35.38 -2.41
CA GLY A 231 -6.18 36.06 -3.37
C GLY A 231 -5.45 35.11 -4.32
N VAL A 232 -4.60 35.73 -5.14
CA VAL A 232 -3.75 35.07 -6.12
C VAL A 232 -2.36 34.87 -5.54
N GLN A 233 -1.81 33.67 -5.71
CA GLN A 233 -0.43 33.34 -5.42
C GLN A 233 0.31 33.02 -6.72
N ASN A 234 1.51 33.57 -6.89
CA ASN A 234 2.36 33.35 -8.04
C ASN A 234 3.72 32.83 -7.55
N GLY A 235 3.94 31.53 -7.69
CA GLY A 235 5.13 30.85 -7.18
C GLY A 235 5.23 30.76 -5.64
N GLY A 236 6.32 30.15 -5.18
CA GLY A 236 6.76 30.09 -3.78
C GLY A 236 6.03 29.05 -2.91
N GLU A 237 6.29 29.06 -1.60
CA GLU A 237 5.73 28.05 -0.69
C GLU A 237 4.21 28.23 -0.53
N LEU A 238 3.45 27.16 -0.78
CA LEU A 238 2.02 27.09 -0.55
C LEU A 238 1.74 26.82 0.93
N LYS A 239 0.97 27.70 1.57
CA LYS A 239 0.66 27.59 2.99
C LYS A 239 -0.13 26.32 3.31
N LYS A 240 0.50 25.43 4.09
CA LYS A 240 -0.15 24.27 4.73
C LYS A 240 -1.29 24.70 5.64
N TYR A 241 -2.33 23.88 5.69
CA TYR A 241 -3.45 24.04 6.62
C TYR A 241 -4.01 22.67 7.02
N SER A 242 -4.92 22.64 7.99
CA SER A 242 -5.67 21.43 8.33
C SER A 242 -7.14 21.63 7.97
N GLN A 243 -7.73 20.65 7.28
CA GLN A 243 -9.15 20.67 7.00
C GLN A 243 -9.99 20.50 8.29
N ASN A 244 -9.49 19.78 9.29
CA ASN A 244 -10.11 19.73 10.61
C ASN A 244 -9.49 20.82 11.50
N LYS A 245 -10.31 21.76 11.98
CA LYS A 245 -9.84 22.88 12.80
C LYS A 245 -9.21 22.45 14.13
N GLU A 246 -9.52 21.25 14.62
CA GLU A 246 -8.98 20.69 15.87
C GLU A 246 -7.62 20.01 15.68
N LEU A 247 -7.19 19.78 14.43
CA LEU A 247 -5.93 19.12 14.12
C LEU A 247 -4.90 20.11 13.60
N PRO A 248 -3.60 19.92 13.92
CA PRO A 248 -2.53 20.75 13.38
C PRO A 248 -2.37 20.52 11.87
N PRO A 249 -1.84 21.50 11.12
CA PRO A 249 -1.40 21.29 9.74
C PRO A 249 -0.37 20.16 9.64
N PRO A 250 -0.26 19.47 8.48
CA PRO A 250 0.66 18.35 8.28
C PRO A 250 2.10 18.85 8.12
N ASN A 251 2.73 19.26 9.22
CA ASN A 251 4.12 19.76 9.21
C ASN A 251 5.12 18.71 8.71
N ILE A 252 4.78 17.42 8.79
CA ILE A 252 5.60 16.32 8.31
C ILE A 252 5.91 16.40 6.82
N PHE A 253 5.08 17.07 6.01
CA PHE A 253 5.31 17.19 4.58
C PHE A 253 6.43 18.16 4.20
N GLY A 254 7.00 18.94 5.12
CA GLY A 254 8.00 19.95 4.74
C GLY A 254 7.39 21.02 3.81
N ALA A 255 8.22 21.69 3.01
CA ALA A 255 7.78 22.75 2.11
C ALA A 255 6.98 22.19 0.91
N ILE A 256 5.98 22.96 0.46
CA ILE A 256 5.16 22.64 -0.72
C ILE A 256 5.36 23.79 -1.68
N GLU A 257 6.21 23.62 -2.67
CA GLU A 257 6.61 24.70 -3.57
C GLU A 257 5.68 24.76 -4.78
N LEU A 258 5.19 25.95 -5.09
CA LEU A 258 4.42 26.25 -6.28
C LEU A 258 5.32 26.84 -7.36
N ASP A 259 5.20 26.32 -8.56
CA ASP A 259 5.60 26.97 -9.81
C ASP A 259 4.34 27.22 -10.65
N GLY A 260 4.10 28.48 -11.05
CA GLY A 260 2.89 28.92 -11.71
C GLY A 260 1.96 29.78 -10.83
N ARG A 261 0.78 30.09 -11.35
CA ARG A 261 -0.13 31.07 -10.79
C ARG A 261 -1.49 30.45 -10.46
N ILE A 262 -1.90 30.60 -9.21
CA ILE A 262 -3.14 30.04 -8.69
C ILE A 262 -3.95 31.08 -7.92
N ARG A 263 -5.26 30.88 -7.83
CA ARG A 263 -6.15 31.62 -6.93
C ARG A 263 -6.74 30.69 -5.89
N ILE A 264 -6.73 31.13 -4.63
CA ILE A 264 -7.12 30.30 -3.48
C ILE A 264 -8.44 30.80 -2.91
N PHE A 265 -9.36 29.88 -2.69
CA PHE A 265 -10.65 30.14 -2.05
C PHE A 265 -10.79 29.31 -0.78
N GLU A 266 -11.51 29.83 0.21
CA GLU A 266 -11.74 29.16 1.49
C GLU A 266 -13.22 29.12 1.84
N LYS A 267 -13.68 27.95 2.32
CA LYS A 267 -14.98 27.77 2.92
C LYS A 267 -14.82 27.26 4.35
N ALA A 268 -15.15 28.09 5.31
CA ALA A 268 -15.22 27.69 6.71
C ALA A 268 -16.60 27.07 7.02
N ASN A 269 -16.59 25.96 7.75
CA ASN A 269 -17.74 25.39 8.45
C ASN A 269 -17.38 25.30 9.94
N ASP A 270 -18.32 24.95 10.82
CA ASP A 270 -18.08 24.93 12.28
C ASP A 270 -16.82 24.15 12.66
N LYS A 271 -16.70 22.91 12.19
CA LYS A 271 -15.59 21.99 12.52
C LYS A 271 -14.49 21.87 11.46
N SER A 272 -14.66 22.50 10.30
CA SER A 272 -13.73 22.32 9.18
C SER A 272 -13.49 23.58 8.36
N ILE A 273 -12.34 23.63 7.71
CA ILE A 273 -12.02 24.62 6.68
C ILE A 273 -11.71 23.84 5.41
N ARG A 274 -12.28 24.23 4.28
CA ARG A 274 -11.92 23.64 2.98
C ARG A 274 -11.32 24.72 2.09
N ARG A 275 -10.17 24.43 1.49
CA ARG A 275 -9.54 25.29 0.51
C ARG A 275 -9.66 24.71 -0.89
N PHE A 276 -9.85 25.60 -1.84
CA PHE A 276 -9.99 25.30 -3.24
C PHE A 276 -9.02 26.15 -4.02
N ILE A 277 -8.49 25.58 -5.08
CA ILE A 277 -7.49 26.20 -5.94
C ILE A 277 -8.07 26.27 -7.34
N TYR A 278 -8.05 27.46 -7.92
CA TYR A 278 -8.21 27.66 -9.35
C TYR A 278 -6.84 27.89 -9.97
N ALA A 279 -6.47 27.10 -10.97
CA ALA A 279 -5.22 27.24 -11.68
C ALA A 279 -5.35 28.33 -12.78
N GLU A 280 -4.75 29.51 -12.59
CA GLU A 280 -4.78 30.60 -13.58
C GLU A 280 -3.80 30.33 -14.74
N THR A 281 -2.75 29.53 -14.48
CA THR A 281 -1.84 28.94 -15.47
C THR A 281 -1.77 27.43 -15.27
N ASP A 282 -1.12 26.72 -16.20
CA ASP A 282 -0.58 25.42 -15.84
C ASP A 282 0.42 25.64 -14.69
N ALA A 283 0.32 24.82 -13.66
CA ALA A 283 1.11 24.98 -12.44
C ALA A 283 1.61 23.62 -11.95
N THR A 284 2.82 23.61 -11.45
CA THR A 284 3.46 22.44 -10.86
C THR A 284 3.64 22.71 -9.38
N ILE A 285 3.17 21.78 -8.55
CA ILE A 285 3.42 21.80 -7.11
C ILE A 285 4.36 20.67 -6.78
N THR A 286 5.50 20.98 -6.16
CA THR A 286 6.51 20.00 -5.78
C THR A 286 6.62 19.86 -4.27
N ASN A 287 6.89 18.65 -3.83
CA ASN A 287 7.10 18.32 -2.43
C ASN A 287 8.07 17.14 -2.34
N GLU A 288 9.04 17.20 -1.43
CA GLU A 288 10.07 16.15 -1.31
C GLU A 288 9.50 14.77 -0.95
N ILE A 289 8.42 14.72 -0.17
CA ILE A 289 7.83 13.47 0.34
C ILE A 289 6.72 12.97 -0.58
N LEU A 290 5.85 13.87 -1.00
CA LEU A 290 4.65 13.57 -1.77
C LEU A 290 4.91 13.56 -3.28
N GLY A 291 6.04 14.07 -3.74
CA GLY A 291 6.38 14.19 -5.15
C GLY A 291 5.71 15.38 -5.82
N GLU A 292 5.35 15.22 -7.09
CA GLU A 292 4.85 16.31 -7.93
C GLU A 292 3.33 16.24 -8.12
N PHE A 293 2.68 17.38 -8.22
CA PHE A 293 1.29 17.54 -8.64
C PHE A 293 1.23 18.51 -9.81
N LYS A 294 0.53 18.11 -10.88
CA LYS A 294 0.31 18.95 -12.06
C LYS A 294 -1.11 19.49 -12.03
N LEU A 295 -1.25 20.81 -12.03
CA LEU A 295 -2.53 21.50 -12.11
C LEU A 295 -2.65 22.11 -13.52
N GLU A 296 -3.77 21.84 -14.18
CA GLU A 296 -4.04 22.34 -15.52
C GLU A 296 -4.79 23.67 -15.46
N LYS A 297 -4.39 24.59 -16.33
CA LYS A 297 -5.03 25.89 -16.47
C LYS A 297 -6.54 25.78 -16.60
N GLY A 298 -7.25 26.61 -15.85
CA GLY A 298 -8.70 26.71 -15.92
C GLY A 298 -9.45 25.65 -15.10
N LYS A 299 -8.75 24.70 -14.48
CA LYS A 299 -9.36 23.69 -13.60
C LYS A 299 -9.43 24.15 -12.14
N HIS A 300 -10.33 23.51 -11.41
CA HIS A 300 -10.51 23.71 -9.98
C HIS A 300 -10.16 22.45 -9.22
N TYR A 301 -9.44 22.62 -8.13
CA TYR A 301 -8.95 21.55 -7.29
C TYR A 301 -9.38 21.78 -5.85
N LEU A 302 -9.79 20.73 -5.15
CA LEU A 302 -9.81 20.71 -3.70
C LEU A 302 -8.37 20.54 -3.20
N TYR A 303 -7.92 21.45 -2.33
CA TYR A 303 -6.65 21.30 -1.62
C TYR A 303 -6.86 20.43 -0.37
N ASP A 304 -6.86 19.11 -0.53
CA ASP A 304 -7.36 18.11 0.44
C ASP A 304 -6.35 17.72 1.53
N MET A 305 -5.93 18.71 2.33
CA MET A 305 -5.08 18.51 3.52
C MET A 305 -5.86 17.96 4.71
N LYS A 306 -6.17 16.66 4.66
CA LYS A 306 -6.88 15.93 5.72
C LYS A 306 -6.07 14.76 6.25
N THR A 307 -6.48 14.27 7.41
CA THR A 307 -6.09 12.95 7.90
C THR A 307 -6.96 11.84 7.30
N ILE A 308 -6.43 10.61 7.26
CA ILE A 308 -7.13 9.42 6.77
C ILE A 308 -7.77 8.66 7.94
N GLY A 309 -8.98 8.16 7.73
CA GLY A 309 -9.69 7.30 8.69
C GLY A 309 -10.46 8.06 9.77
N ARG A 310 -11.32 7.33 10.50
CA ARG A 310 -12.10 7.89 11.62
C ARG A 310 -11.24 8.18 12.85
N ASN A 311 -10.26 7.33 13.10
CA ASN A 311 -9.22 7.55 14.11
C ASN A 311 -7.87 7.67 13.39
N PRO A 312 -7.38 8.89 13.14
CA PRO A 312 -6.16 9.11 12.36
C PRO A 312 -4.88 8.93 13.19
N VAL A 313 -5.00 8.63 14.49
CA VAL A 313 -3.83 8.52 15.38
C VAL A 313 -3.14 7.18 15.18
N LEU A 314 -1.85 7.23 14.87
CA LEU A 314 -1.05 6.04 14.59
C LEU A 314 -0.74 5.26 15.87
N ALA A 315 -1.03 3.96 15.86
CA ALA A 315 -0.78 3.08 16.99
C ALA A 315 0.69 2.66 17.15
N ARG A 316 1.52 2.84 16.12
CA ARG A 316 2.92 2.37 16.03
C ARG A 316 3.79 3.41 15.33
N ASN A 317 5.11 3.26 15.49
CA ASN A 317 6.05 3.99 14.64
C ASN A 317 6.11 3.32 13.27
N ASN A 318 6.23 4.10 12.20
CA ASN A 318 6.28 3.59 10.84
C ASN A 318 7.32 4.33 10.02
N ILE A 319 7.82 3.69 8.97
CA ILE A 319 8.66 4.30 7.95
C ILE A 319 8.04 4.00 6.59
N TRP A 320 7.59 5.06 5.90
CA TRP A 320 6.78 4.92 4.70
C TRP A 320 7.15 5.89 3.60
N ILE A 321 7.02 5.44 2.36
CA ILE A 321 7.05 6.27 1.15
C ILE A 321 5.59 6.54 0.74
N ALA A 322 5.29 7.76 0.31
CA ALA A 322 3.97 8.08 -0.24
C ALA A 322 3.78 7.30 -1.56
N LYS A 323 2.70 6.52 -1.68
CA LYS A 323 2.46 5.69 -2.88
C LYS A 323 2.53 6.48 -4.18
N ARG A 324 1.99 7.71 -4.16
CA ARG A 324 1.98 8.61 -5.32
C ARG A 324 3.36 9.13 -5.73
N SER A 325 4.33 9.15 -4.81
CA SER A 325 5.67 9.70 -5.10
C SER A 325 6.61 8.68 -5.73
N LEU A 326 6.22 7.41 -5.87
CA LEU A 326 7.06 6.37 -6.46
C LEU A 326 7.61 6.76 -7.84
N GLY A 327 6.73 7.24 -8.76
CA GLY A 327 7.16 7.67 -10.09
C GLY A 327 8.13 8.87 -10.03
N TYR A 328 7.82 9.85 -9.18
CA TYR A 328 8.67 11.02 -8.95
C TYR A 328 10.08 10.67 -8.44
N LEU A 329 10.18 9.68 -7.53
CA LEU A 329 11.44 9.19 -6.99
C LEU A 329 12.23 8.38 -8.03
N GLN A 330 11.53 7.59 -8.86
CA GLN A 330 12.13 6.80 -9.94
C GLN A 330 12.73 7.68 -11.03
N GLU A 331 12.01 8.71 -11.48
CA GLU A 331 12.47 9.66 -12.50
C GLU A 331 13.75 10.40 -12.07
N ARG A 332 13.96 10.56 -10.76
CA ARG A 332 15.16 11.18 -10.17
C ARG A 332 16.28 10.19 -9.84
N GLY A 333 16.09 8.89 -10.10
CA GLY A 333 17.06 7.85 -9.76
C GLY A 333 17.26 7.66 -8.25
N LEU A 334 16.31 8.12 -7.42
CA LEU A 334 16.37 7.98 -5.97
C LEU A 334 15.93 6.60 -5.49
N ILE A 335 15.06 5.95 -6.28
CA ILE A 335 14.70 4.54 -6.16
C ILE A 335 14.67 3.91 -7.54
N LYS A 336 14.89 2.60 -7.62
CA LYS A 336 14.77 1.81 -8.84
C LYS A 336 13.33 1.52 -9.20
N SER A 337 13.10 1.12 -10.45
CA SER A 337 11.82 0.55 -10.84
C SER A 337 11.55 -0.77 -10.12
N ALA A 338 10.27 -1.11 -9.98
CA ALA A 338 9.89 -2.40 -9.39
C ALA A 338 10.50 -3.57 -10.17
N GLU A 339 10.59 -3.48 -11.50
CA GLU A 339 11.17 -4.52 -12.35
C GLU A 339 12.67 -4.71 -12.10
N GLU A 340 13.44 -3.62 -11.99
CA GLU A 340 14.87 -3.69 -11.68
C GLU A 340 15.13 -4.33 -10.31
N ASN A 341 14.37 -3.92 -9.29
CA ASN A 341 14.51 -4.50 -7.96
C ASN A 341 14.07 -5.98 -7.94
N LEU A 342 13.02 -6.37 -8.67
CA LEU A 342 12.63 -7.79 -8.79
C LEU A 342 13.68 -8.64 -9.52
N LYS A 343 14.29 -8.12 -10.60
CA LYS A 343 15.39 -8.81 -11.28
C LYS A 343 16.56 -9.02 -10.34
N LYS A 344 16.94 -7.98 -9.59
CA LYS A 344 17.98 -8.07 -8.57
C LYS A 344 17.64 -9.11 -7.51
N ILE A 345 16.40 -9.14 -7.01
CA ILE A 345 15.96 -10.18 -6.06
C ILE A 345 16.10 -11.56 -6.69
N ALA A 346 15.57 -11.78 -7.89
CA ALA A 346 15.63 -13.08 -8.56
C ALA A 346 17.07 -13.54 -8.86
N GLU A 347 18.00 -12.61 -9.10
CA GLU A 347 19.41 -12.88 -9.31
C GLU A 347 20.19 -13.17 -8.02
N ASP A 348 19.92 -12.42 -6.95
CA ASP A 348 20.75 -12.43 -5.73
C ASP A 348 20.18 -13.29 -4.60
N ILE A 349 18.88 -13.63 -4.62
CA ILE A 349 18.22 -14.39 -3.54
C ILE A 349 18.86 -15.74 -3.29
#